data_AF-L5LM07-F1
#
_entry.id   AF-L5LM07-F1
#
_cell.length_a   1.000
_cell.length_b   1.000
_cell.length_c   1.000
_cell.angle_alpha   90.00
_cell.angle_beta   90.00
_cell.angle_gamma   90.00
#
_symmetry.space_group_name_H-M   'P 1'
#
loop_
_entity.id
_entity.type
_entity.pdbx_description
1 polymer ?
#
loop_
_entity_poly.entity_id
_entity_poly.type
_entity_poly.pdbx_seq_one_letter_code
_entity_poly.pdbx_strand_id
1 'polypeptide(L)' 'MDFHETSACTNLNIKESFTRLTELVLQAHRKELDGVRTRASKELALAELKENESKPEGPVNSSKTCWC' A
#
# COMPACT_ATOMS: atom_id res chain seq x y z
N MET A 1 15.54 -20.39 5.81
CA MET A 1 16.07 -19.70 7.01
C MET A 1 17.53 -20.09 7.11
N ASP A 2 18.39 -19.11 7.39
CA ASP A 2 19.80 -19.38 7.65
C ASP A 2 19.94 -20.03 9.03
N PHE A 3 20.75 -21.08 9.10
CA PHE A 3 21.06 -21.73 10.37
C PHE A 3 22.02 -20.83 11.17
N HIS A 4 21.72 -20.64 12.46
CA HIS A 4 22.56 -19.87 13.37
C HIS A 4 22.84 -20.68 14.63
N GLU A 5 24.12 -21.02 14.84
CA GLU A 5 24.55 -21.79 15.99
C GLU A 5 24.49 -20.95 17.26
N THR A 6 23.98 -21.55 18.35
CA THR A 6 23.86 -20.90 19.66
C THR A 6 24.23 -21.87 20.77
N SER A 7 24.70 -21.32 21.89
CA SER A 7 24.92 -22.09 23.11
C SER A 7 24.51 -21.28 24.32
N ALA A 8 23.49 -21.76 25.03
CA ALA A 8 23.04 -21.13 26.27
C ALA A 8 24.10 -21.23 27.38
N CYS A 9 24.83 -22.34 27.44
CA CYS A 9 25.85 -22.59 28.45
C CYS A 9 27.04 -21.63 28.33
N THR A 10 27.44 -21.29 27.10
CA THR A 10 28.55 -20.34 26.85
C THR A 10 28.05 -18.93 26.52
N ASN A 11 26.74 -18.70 26.59
CA ASN A 11 26.08 -17.46 26.16
C ASN A 11 26.44 -17.04 24.72
N LEU A 12 26.77 -18.02 23.88
CA LEU A 12 27.13 -17.79 22.49
C LEU A 12 25.86 -17.48 21.69
N ASN A 13 25.87 -16.33 21.02
CA ASN A 13 24.86 -15.88 20.06
C ASN A 13 23.42 -15.81 20.57
N ILE A 14 23.18 -15.86 21.89
CA ILE A 14 21.82 -15.80 22.45
C ILE A 14 21.16 -14.46 22.10
N LYS A 15 21.82 -13.34 22.42
CA LYS A 15 21.30 -11.99 22.12
C LYS A 15 21.13 -11.78 20.62
N GLU A 16 22.16 -12.15 19.85
CA GLU A 16 22.15 -11.96 18.39
C GLU A 16 21.02 -12.74 17.72
N SER A 17 20.71 -13.96 18.19
CA SER A 17 19.59 -14.76 17.68
C SER A 17 18.25 -14.06 17.87
N PHE A 18 17.99 -13.52 19.07
CA PHE A 18 16.76 -12.79 19.33
C PHE A 18 16.69 -11.48 18.54
N THR A 19 17.81 -10.77 18.40
CA THR A 19 17.89 -9.57 17.57
C THR A 19 17.54 -9.89 16.12
N ARG A 20 18.19 -10.88 15.51
CA ARG A 20 17.95 -11.30 14.12
C ARG A 20 16.51 -11.74 13.91
N LEU A 21 15.95 -12.53 14.83
CA LEU A 21 14.56 -12.94 14.77
C LEU A 21 13.61 -11.72 14.79
N THR A 22 13.87 -10.77 15.70
CA THR A 22 13.06 -9.55 15.82
C THR A 22 13.15 -8.70 14.55
N GLU A 23 14.34 -8.57 13.96
CA GLU A 23 14.54 -7.84 12.69
C GLU A 23 13.72 -8.45 11.55
N LEU A 24 13.68 -9.77 11.45
CA LEU A 24 12.88 -10.47 10.44
C LEU A 24 11.38 -10.23 10.64
N VAL A 25 10.89 -10.27 11.89
CA VAL A 25 9.49 -9.97 12.21
C VAL A 25 9.15 -8.53 11.83
N LEU A 26 9.99 -7.57 12.18
CA LEU A 26 9.78 -6.16 11.83
C LEU A 26 9.81 -5.95 10.31
N GLN A 27 10.67 -6.65 9.58
CA GLN A 27 10.73 -6.59 8.13
C GLN A 27 9.45 -7.15 7.49
N ALA A 28 8.97 -8.29 7.97
CA ALA A 28 7.73 -8.89 7.50
C ALA A 28 6.52 -7.95 7.72
N HIS A 29 6.42 -7.36 8.92
CA HIS A 29 5.35 -6.43 9.25
C HIS A 29 5.39 -5.14 8.40
N ARG A 30 6.58 -4.56 8.18
CA ARG A 30 6.72 -3.40 7.28
C ARG A 30 6.27 -3.73 5.86
N LYS A 31 6.67 -4.90 5.33
CA LYS A 31 6.28 -5.34 3.99
C LYS A 31 4.76 -5.51 3.85
N GLU A 32 4.10 -6.01 4.88
CA GLU A 32 2.63 -6.12 4.92
C GLU A 32 1.97 -4.74 4.87
N LEU A 33 2.42 -3.80 5.70
CA LEU A 33 1.91 -2.43 5.73
C LEU A 33 2.13 -1.70 4.40
N ASP A 34 3.28 -1.89 3.75
CA ASP A 34 3.55 -1.31 2.43
C ASP A 34 2.56 -1.84 1.38
N GLY A 35 2.20 -3.13 1.47
CA GLY A 35 1.14 -3.73 0.64
C GLY A 35 -0.22 -3.05 0.85
N VAL A 36 -0.60 -2.83 2.11
CA VAL A 36 -1.85 -2.13 2.48
C VAL A 36 -1.85 -0.70 1.96
N ARG A 37 -0.77 0.06 2.19
CA ARG A 37 -0.61 1.44 1.70
C ARG A 37 -0.74 1.49 0.18
N THR A 38 -0.07 0.59 -0.53
CA THR A 38 -0.13 0.52 -2.00
C THR A 38 -1.55 0.27 -2.49
N ARG A 39 -2.30 -0.62 -1.83
CA ARG A 39 -3.70 -0.89 -2.18
C ARG A 39 -4.58 0.33 -1.95
N ALA A 40 -4.46 0.98 -0.79
CA ALA A 40 -5.22 2.18 -0.47
C ALA A 40 -4.94 3.31 -1.48
N SER A 41 -3.68 3.53 -1.85
CA SER A 41 -3.31 4.52 -2.87
C SER A 41 -3.92 4.22 -4.25
N LYS A 42 -4.00 2.95 -4.65
CA LYS A 42 -4.65 2.55 -5.91
C LYS A 42 -6.16 2.79 -5.86
N GLU A 43 -6.80 2.46 -4.74
CA GLU A 43 -8.24 2.67 -4.56
C GLU A 43 -8.59 4.17 -4.59
N LEU A 44 -7.77 5.02 -3.97
CA LEU A 44 -7.91 6.48 -4.04
C LEU A 44 -7.75 7.00 -5.48
N ALA A 45 -6.70 6.59 -6.19
CA ALA A 45 -6.49 6.99 -7.58
C ALA A 45 -7.66 6.55 -8.50
N LEU A 46 -8.24 5.37 -8.25
CA LEU A 46 -9.41 4.90 -8.97
C LEU A 46 -10.68 5.72 -8.65
N ALA A 47 -10.84 6.20 -7.42
CA ALA A 47 -11.96 7.06 -7.04
C ALA A 47 -11.87 8.43 -7.74
N GLU A 48 -10.69 9.05 -7.78
CA GLU A 48 -10.44 10.32 -8.48
C GLU A 48 -10.73 10.22 -9.99
N LEU A 49 -10.40 9.09 -10.61
CA LEU A 49 -10.71 8.84 -12.02
C LEU A 49 -12.21 8.67 -12.27
N LYS A 50 -12.94 7.96 -11.39
CA LYS A 50 -14.40 7.80 -11.50
C LYS A 50 -15.14 9.13 -11.35
N GLU A 51 -14.66 10.04 -10.51
CA GLU A 51 -15.25 11.37 -10.35
C GLU A 51 -15.24 12.16 -11.67
N ASN A 52 -14.16 12.06 -12.47
CA ASN A 52 -14.06 12.74 -13.77
C ASN A 52 -15.00 12.19 -14.84
N GLU A 53 -15.30 10.90 -14.83
CA GLU A 53 -16.21 10.27 -15.82
C GLU A 53 -17.69 10.54 -15.52
N SER A 54 -18.01 10.94 -14.29
CA SER A 54 -19.38 11.23 -13.84
C SER A 54 -19.87 12.65 -14.16
N LYS A 55 -19.04 13.48 -14.80
CA LYS A 55 -19.48 14.80 -15.26
C LYS A 55 -20.40 14.62 -16.46
N PRO A 56 -21.71 14.93 -16.37
CA PRO A 56 -22.60 14.81 -17.51
C PRO A 56 -22.10 15.75 -18.60
N GLU A 57 -21.93 15.22 -19.81
CA GLU A 57 -21.72 16.00 -21.01
C GLU A 57 -22.77 17.12 -21.02
N GLY A 58 -22.29 18.36 -20.96
CA GLY A 58 -23.14 19.55 -20.93
C GLY A 58 -24.12 19.51 -22.10
N PRO A 59 -25.32 20.09 -21.94
CA PRO A 59 -26.40 19.92 -22.90
C PRO A 59 -25.93 20.34 -24.30
N VAL A 60 -25.85 19.37 -25.21
CA VAL A 60 -25.81 19.58 -26.64
C VAL A 60 -27.19 20.12 -27.04
N ASN A 61 -27.45 21.40 -26.80
CA ASN A 61 -28.52 22.12 -27.48
C ASN A 61 -27.93 22.86 -28.68
N SER A 62 -27.66 22.05 -29.68
CA SER A 62 -27.67 22.45 -31.08
C SER A 62 -28.85 23.39 -31.36
N SER A 63 -28.51 24.53 -31.98
CA SER A 63 -29.33 25.26 -32.94
C SER A 63 -30.49 26.11 -32.43
N LYS A 64 -30.25 27.43 -32.51
CA LYS A 64 -31.05 28.45 -33.20
C LYS A 64 -32.57 28.38 -32.99
N THR A 65 -33.14 29.39 -32.35
CA THR A 65 -34.29 30.17 -32.87
C THR A 65 -34.42 31.46 -32.04
N CYS A 66 -33.99 32.58 -32.62
CA CYS A 66 -34.59 33.89 -32.34
C CYS A 66 -35.99 33.89 -32.97
N TRP A 67 -36.98 34.59 -32.40
CA TRP A 67 -37.97 35.40 -33.14
C TRP A 67 -38.74 36.32 -32.17
N CYS A 68 -38.81 37.59 -32.58
CA CYS A 68 -39.64 38.74 -32.18
C CYS A 68 -39.62 39.22 -30.72
#